data_AF-A0A3M7FCW8-F1
#
_entry.id   AF-A0A3M7FCW8-F1
#
_cell.length_a   1.000
_cell.length_b   1.000
_cell.length_c   1.000
_cell.angle_alpha   90.00
_cell.angle_beta   90.00
_cell.angle_gamma   90.00
#
_symmetry.space_group_name_H-M   'P 1'
#
loop_
_entity.id
_entity.type
_entity.pdbx_description
1 polymer ?
#
loop_
_entity_poly.entity_id
_entity_poly.type
_entity_poly.pdbx_seq_one_letter_code
_entity_poly.pdbx_strand_id
1 'polypeptide(L)'
;MYSSGLAYTANFPPLSSDGYPFTPIASPILNGIQFDLAYGLNGNVKVYSFVARNRAATSFSGDFLNFYKCLQQNYASNGFDSKLYLQAFQTGTEVFTGSNAKFDTTAYSVSIN
;
A
#
# COMPACT_ATOMS: atom_id res chain seq x y z
N MET A 1 2.47 -9.68 -2.72
CA MET A 1 3.26 -8.61 -2.07
C MET A 1 2.30 -7.48 -1.73
N TYR A 2 2.42 -6.89 -0.55
CA TYR A 2 1.60 -5.76 -0.10
C TYR A 2 2.46 -4.51 -0.06
N SER A 3 1.93 -3.40 -0.56
CA SER A 3 2.51 -2.07 -0.40
C SER A 3 1.43 -1.10 0.08
N SER A 4 1.78 -0.25 1.04
CA SER A 4 0.96 0.90 1.44
C SER A 4 1.74 2.18 1.17
N GLY A 5 1.22 2.99 0.26
CA GLY A 5 1.72 4.33 -0.01
C GLY A 5 1.02 5.34 0.88
N LEU A 6 1.74 5.86 1.88
CA LEU A 6 1.24 6.95 2.73
C LEU A 6 1.32 8.30 2.01
N ALA A 7 2.12 8.42 0.95
CA ALA A 7 2.22 9.59 0.09
C ALA A 7 2.39 9.16 -1.37
N TYR A 8 1.75 9.89 -2.29
CA TYR A 8 1.73 9.56 -3.72
C TYR A 8 1.63 10.83 -4.56
N THR A 9 2.32 10.87 -5.70
CA THR A 9 2.17 11.92 -6.72
C THR A 9 1.53 11.33 -7.97
N ALA A 10 0.53 12.01 -8.55
CA ALA A 10 -0.26 11.54 -9.69
C ALA A 10 0.53 10.99 -10.90
N ASN A 11 1.80 11.38 -11.05
CA ASN A 11 2.67 11.00 -12.16
C ASN A 11 3.29 9.58 -12.06
N PHE A 12 3.20 8.90 -10.92
CA PHE A 12 3.91 7.61 -10.71
C PHE A 12 3.02 6.51 -10.10
N PRO A 13 1.93 6.11 -10.79
CA PRO A 13 0.83 5.30 -10.26
C PRO A 13 1.23 3.92 -9.71
N PRO A 14 0.47 3.39 -8.72
CA PRO A 14 0.66 2.02 -8.27
C PRO A 14 0.41 1.05 -9.42
N LEU A 15 0.98 -0.17 -9.35
CA LEU A 15 0.65 -1.22 -10.32
C LEU A 15 -0.86 -1.45 -10.41
N SER A 16 -1.38 -1.38 -11.63
CA SER A 16 -2.81 -1.43 -11.93
C SER A 16 -3.07 -2.33 -13.13
N SER A 17 -3.90 -3.36 -12.95
CA SER A 17 -4.43 -4.18 -14.04
C SER A 17 -5.47 -3.43 -14.88
N ASP A 18 -6.07 -2.38 -14.31
CA ASP A 18 -7.14 -1.59 -14.95
C ASP A 18 -6.58 -0.44 -15.80
N GLY A 19 -5.26 -0.42 -16.01
CA GLY A 19 -4.55 0.59 -16.79
C GLY A 19 -4.24 1.86 -15.99
N TYR A 20 -3.76 2.88 -16.72
CA TYR A 20 -3.36 4.19 -16.19
C TYR A 20 -4.13 5.31 -16.89
N PRO A 21 -4.65 6.32 -16.17
CA PRO A 21 -4.69 6.44 -14.70
C PRO A 21 -5.48 5.31 -14.04
N PHE A 22 -5.04 4.82 -12.88
CA PHE A 22 -5.68 3.68 -12.25
C PHE A 22 -7.07 4.04 -11.72
N THR A 23 -8.00 3.09 -11.81
CA THR A 23 -9.29 3.16 -11.11
C THR A 23 -9.20 2.28 -9.86
N PRO A 24 -9.56 2.78 -8.66
CA PRO A 24 -9.50 1.97 -7.45
C PRO A 24 -10.47 0.78 -7.55
N ILE A 25 -9.99 -0.42 -7.22
CA ILE A 25 -10.84 -1.62 -7.13
C ILE A 25 -11.67 -1.65 -5.85
N ALA A 26 -11.28 -0.84 -4.86
CA ALA A 26 -12.03 -0.56 -3.63
C ALA A 26 -11.50 0.73 -2.97
N SER A 27 -12.27 1.26 -2.03
CA SER A 27 -11.88 2.44 -1.26
C SER A 27 -12.17 2.26 0.24
N PRO A 28 -11.38 1.45 0.97
CA PRO A 28 -11.62 1.20 2.39
C PRO A 28 -11.11 2.33 3.29
N ILE A 29 -11.74 2.47 4.46
CA ILE A 29 -11.22 3.29 5.57
C ILE A 29 -10.48 2.36 6.52
N LEU A 30 -9.16 2.55 6.66
CA LEU A 30 -8.29 1.74 7.51
C LEU A 30 -7.49 2.66 8.42
N ASN A 31 -7.44 2.36 9.73
CA ASN A 31 -6.73 3.18 10.71
C ASN A 31 -7.10 4.68 10.64
N GLY A 32 -8.37 4.99 10.35
CA GLY A 32 -8.89 6.36 10.22
C GLY A 32 -8.53 7.09 8.92
N ILE A 33 -7.89 6.42 7.96
CA ILE A 33 -7.48 7.01 6.67
C ILE A 33 -8.26 6.35 5.53
N GLN A 34 -8.78 7.17 4.63
CA GLN A 34 -9.39 6.73 3.37
C GLN A 34 -8.29 6.34 2.37
N PHE A 35 -8.27 5.07 1.95
CA PHE A 35 -7.37 4.57 0.93
C PHE A 35 -8.12 4.28 -0.38
N ASP A 36 -7.38 4.37 -1.47
CA ASP A 36 -7.68 3.80 -2.78
C ASP A 36 -6.85 2.55 -3.00
N LEU A 37 -7.52 1.41 -3.16
CA LEU A 37 -6.86 0.13 -3.38
C LEU A 37 -6.68 -0.10 -4.87
N ALA A 38 -5.44 -0.28 -5.31
CA ALA A 38 -5.08 -0.75 -6.64
C ALA A 38 -4.59 -2.20 -6.59
N TYR A 39 -4.73 -2.91 -7.71
CA TYR A 39 -4.24 -4.26 -7.90
C TYR A 39 -3.53 -4.38 -9.24
N GLY A 40 -2.40 -5.07 -9.28
CA GLY A 40 -1.66 -5.37 -10.50
C GLY A 40 -0.72 -6.55 -10.33
N LEU A 41 -0.05 -6.92 -11.43
CA LEU A 41 0.95 -7.98 -11.45
C LEU A 41 2.36 -7.39 -11.61
N ASN A 42 3.31 -7.91 -10.84
CA ASN A 42 4.75 -7.77 -11.09
C ASN A 42 5.33 -9.15 -11.36
N GLY A 43 5.48 -9.51 -12.64
CA GLY A 43 5.69 -10.90 -13.04
C GLY A 43 4.55 -11.79 -12.51
N ASN A 44 4.90 -12.85 -11.78
CA ASN A 44 3.92 -13.77 -11.18
C ASN A 44 3.43 -13.32 -9.78
N VAL A 45 3.86 -12.16 -9.30
CA VAL A 45 3.48 -11.63 -7.98
C VAL A 45 2.26 -10.73 -8.11
N LYS A 46 1.21 -11.07 -7.36
CA LYS A 46 0.05 -10.20 -7.13
C LYS A 46 0.45 -9.05 -6.19
N VAL A 47 0.24 -7.82 -6.63
CA VAL A 47 0.55 -6.60 -5.88
C VAL A 47 -0.73 -5.85 -5.56
N TYR A 48 -0.97 -5.65 -4.27
CA TYR A 48 -2.05 -4.80 -3.76
C TYR A 48 -1.43 -3.54 -3.18
N SER A 49 -1.87 -2.39 -3.68
CA SER A 49 -1.35 -1.08 -3.29
C SER A 49 -2.44 -0.22 -2.68
N PHE A 50 -2.32 0.12 -1.40
CA PHE A 50 -3.23 1.06 -0.74
C PHE A 50 -2.65 2.47 -0.82
N VAL A 51 -3.33 3.38 -1.51
CA VAL A 51 -2.90 4.77 -1.73
C VAL A 51 -3.78 5.72 -0.92
N ALA A 52 -3.21 6.55 -0.06
CA ALA A 52 -4.01 7.51 0.72
C ALA A 52 -4.65 8.59 -0.20
N ARG A 53 -5.98 8.75 -0.16
CA ARG A 53 -6.74 9.52 -1.17
C ARG A 53 -6.54 11.05 -1.14
N ASN A 54 -6.40 11.65 0.05
CA ASN A 54 -6.56 13.11 0.18
C ASN A 54 -5.28 13.87 0.56
N ARG A 55 -4.26 13.21 1.12
CA ARG A 55 -2.98 13.84 1.49
C ARG A 55 -1.92 12.81 1.82
N ALA A 56 -0.66 13.18 1.65
CA ALA A 56 0.45 12.48 2.28
C ALA A 56 0.19 12.38 3.79
N ALA A 57 0.10 11.16 4.32
CA ALA A 57 0.11 10.91 5.75
C ALA A 57 1.56 11.00 6.25
N THR A 58 2.01 12.23 6.50
CA THR A 58 3.34 12.52 7.07
C THR A 58 3.46 12.10 8.55
N SER A 59 2.35 11.72 9.17
CA SER A 59 2.30 11.04 10.45
C SER A 59 1.25 9.94 10.36
N PHE A 60 1.63 8.73 10.78
CA PHE A 60 0.78 7.56 10.75
C PHE A 60 1.03 6.70 11.99
N SER A 61 -0.06 6.24 12.60
CA SER A 61 -0.06 5.24 13.66
C SER A 61 -1.28 4.35 13.44
N GLY A 62 -1.10 3.04 13.52
CA GLY A 62 -2.19 2.11 13.30
C GLY A 62 -1.73 0.66 13.27
N ASP A 63 -2.72 -0.23 13.21
CA ASP A 63 -2.48 -1.67 13.09
C ASP A 63 -2.40 -2.06 11.60
N PHE A 64 -1.23 -2.55 11.17
CA PHE A 64 -1.02 -3.01 9.80
C PHE A 64 -1.79 -4.31 9.49
N LEU A 65 -2.17 -5.09 10.52
CA LEU A 65 -3.01 -6.28 10.35
C LEU A 65 -4.38 -5.92 9.73
N ASN A 66 -4.86 -4.69 9.89
CA ASN A 66 -6.11 -4.23 9.28
C ASN A 66 -6.05 -4.25 7.74
N PHE A 67 -4.90 -3.95 7.13
CA PHE A 67 -4.73 -4.06 5.69
C PHE A 67 -4.76 -5.52 5.23
N TYR A 68 -4.08 -6.41 5.97
CA TYR A 68 -4.08 -7.84 5.66
C TYR A 68 -5.49 -8.43 5.79
N LYS A 69 -6.22 -8.11 6.86
CA LYS A 69 -7.61 -8.56 7.05
C LYS A 69 -8.53 -8.03 5.96
N CYS A 70 -8.37 -6.78 5.53
CA CYS A 70 -9.11 -6.23 4.40
C CYS A 70 -8.87 -7.06 3.13
N LEU A 71 -7.62 -7.40 2.83
CA LEU A 71 -7.30 -8.23 1.66
C LEU A 71 -7.83 -9.65 1.79
N GLN A 72 -7.66 -10.28 2.95
CA GLN A 72 -8.15 -11.63 3.21
C GLN A 72 -9.67 -11.73 3.06
N GLN A 73 -10.42 -10.79 3.65
CA GLN A 73 -11.89 -10.82 3.63
C GLN A 73 -12.45 -10.63 2.22
N ASN A 74 -11.83 -9.78 1.41
CA ASN A 74 -12.39 -9.35 0.13
C ASN A 74 -11.74 -10.03 -1.09
N TYR A 75 -10.53 -10.59 -0.93
CA TYR A 75 -9.73 -11.12 -2.04
C TYR A 75 -9.09 -12.48 -1.75
N ALA A 76 -9.61 -13.26 -0.78
CA ALA A 76 -9.19 -14.65 -0.57
C ALA A 76 -9.37 -15.52 -1.83
N SER A 77 -10.45 -15.32 -2.60
CA SER A 77 -10.65 -16.00 -3.89
C SER A 77 -9.60 -15.63 -4.93
N ASN A 78 -8.92 -14.49 -4.77
CA ASN A 78 -7.77 -14.11 -5.58
C ASN A 78 -6.43 -14.58 -4.98
N GLY A 79 -6.45 -15.57 -4.07
CA GLY A 79 -5.26 -16.20 -3.51
C GLY A 79 -4.61 -15.45 -2.35
N PHE A 80 -5.29 -14.45 -1.76
CA PHE A 80 -4.87 -13.80 -0.52
C PHE A 80 -5.56 -14.45 0.69
N ASP A 81 -5.28 -15.72 0.94
CA ASP A 81 -5.88 -16.46 2.07
C ASP A 81 -5.02 -16.39 3.34
N SER A 82 -5.57 -16.89 4.46
CA SER A 82 -4.93 -16.85 5.79
C SER A 82 -3.78 -17.85 5.99
N LYS A 83 -3.43 -18.65 4.97
CA LYS A 83 -2.33 -19.62 5.04
C LYS A 83 -1.01 -19.02 4.55
N LEU A 84 -1.04 -17.79 4.04
CA LEU A 84 0.15 -17.04 3.64
C LEU A 84 0.97 -16.59 4.86
N TYR A 85 2.29 -16.60 4.72
CA TYR A 85 3.22 -16.11 5.73
C TYR A 85 3.72 -14.70 5.39
N LEU A 86 3.78 -13.83 6.41
CA LEU A 86 4.46 -12.54 6.30
C LEU A 86 5.98 -12.79 6.24
N GLN A 87 6.60 -12.49 5.11
CA GLN A 87 8.04 -12.69 4.91
C GLN A 87 8.87 -11.42 5.13
N ALA A 88 8.27 -10.25 4.92
CA ALA A 88 8.96 -8.98 5.04
C ALA A 88 7.98 -7.87 5.46
N PHE A 89 8.44 -6.99 6.34
CA PHE A 89 7.80 -5.72 6.66
C PHE A 89 8.81 -4.60 6.40
N GLN A 90 8.54 -3.74 5.42
CA GLN A 90 9.47 -2.70 4.99
C GLN A 90 8.75 -1.36 4.89
N THR A 91 9.46 -0.28 5.20
CA THR A 91 9.01 1.09 4.99
C THR A 91 10.13 1.88 4.32
N GLY A 92 9.77 2.86 3.48
CA GLY A 92 10.73 3.63 2.72
C GLY A 92 10.05 4.54 1.70
N THR A 93 10.82 4.99 0.72
CA THR A 93 10.35 5.81 -0.40
C THR A 93 10.81 5.20 -1.72
N GLU A 94 9.99 5.27 -2.75
CA GLU A 94 10.31 4.88 -4.12
C GLU A 94 10.48 6.15 -4.96
N VAL A 95 11.71 6.41 -5.41
CA VAL A 95 12.04 7.61 -6.17
C VAL A 95 12.15 7.26 -7.65
N PHE A 96 11.43 8.00 -8.49
CA PHE A 96 11.42 7.80 -9.94
C PHE A 96 12.30 8.84 -10.66
N THR A 97 12.09 10.11 -10.34
CA THR A 97 12.89 11.24 -10.84
C THR A 97 13.09 12.27 -9.73
N GLY A 98 14.15 13.07 -9.79
CA GLY A 98 14.39 14.14 -8.83
C GLY A 98 15.81 14.68 -8.86
N SER A 99 16.02 15.83 -8.21
CA SER A 99 17.34 16.40 -7.93
C SER A 99 17.34 16.99 -6.52
N ASN A 100 18.44 16.86 -5.78
CA ASN A 100 18.58 17.35 -4.40
C ASN A 100 17.45 16.91 -3.45
N ALA A 101 16.90 15.71 -3.64
CA ALA A 101 15.82 15.19 -2.82
C ALA A 101 16.32 14.70 -1.45
N LYS A 102 15.54 14.95 -0.40
CA LYS A 102 15.78 14.46 0.95
C LYS A 102 14.48 13.90 1.53
N PHE A 103 14.52 12.67 2.02
CA PHE A 103 13.43 12.03 2.74
C PHE A 103 13.85 11.81 4.19
N ASP A 104 13.25 12.56 5.11
CA ASP A 104 13.58 12.51 6.54
C ASP A 104 12.51 11.74 7.31
N THR A 105 12.92 10.64 7.96
CA THR A 105 12.08 9.90 8.91
C THR A 105 12.50 10.25 10.33
N THR A 106 11.66 11.01 11.05
CA THR A 106 11.98 11.46 12.42
C THR A 106 11.67 10.41 13.48
N ALA A 107 10.74 9.49 13.22
CA ALA A 107 10.43 8.36 14.09
C ALA A 107 9.85 7.19 13.28
N TYR A 108 10.24 5.96 13.63
CA TYR A 108 9.65 4.74 13.10
C TYR A 108 9.73 3.62 14.14
N SER A 109 8.66 2.85 14.27
CA SER A 109 8.59 1.65 15.11
C SER A 109 7.56 0.68 14.55
N VAL A 110 7.84 -0.62 14.62
CA VAL A 110 6.89 -1.69 14.30
C VAL A 110 7.09 -2.86 15.27
N SER A 111 6.01 -3.54 15.61
CA SER A 111 6.03 -4.79 16.39
C SER A 111 5.14 -5.81 15.72
N ILE A 112 5.59 -7.06 15.64
CA ILE A 112 4.79 -8.22 15.25
C ILE A 112 4.53 -9.01 16.53
N ASN A 113 3.26 -9.13 16.92
CA ASN A 113 2.81 -9.70 18.20
C ASN A 113 1.92 -10.92 17.98
#